data_AF-A0A7S9KPH5-F1
#
_entry.id   AF-A0A7S9KPH5-F1
#
_cell.length_a   1.000
_cell.length_b   1.000
_cell.length_c   1.000
_cell.angle_alpha   90.00
_cell.angle_beta   90.00
_cell.angle_gamma   90.00
#
_symmetry.space_group_name_H-M   'P 1'
#
loop_
_entity.id
_entity.type
_entity.pdbx_description
1 polymer ?
#
loop_
_entity_poly.entity_id
_entity_poly.type
_entity_poly.pdbx_seq_one_letter_code
_entity_poly.pdbx_strand_id
1 'polypeptide(L)'
;MGMQGPLTAQALGRSPYDEVVDGEGQDDGDQPTQQYDHRGRPINPDTKRMNRDIIRAHNEVMLVIGVAEPENPFSGPEAESQRRHEAHEEEIGLRLGSLARNCIEAVGIFGIHGLRQRILIYKRYSHIPFWDLFKQARTGCSFSQDLLAGAPTSWLVRYLEWKVCMLWLDGSRGVITRLIVHEAWSYFKVHLELYVALQRLGIMSEKLWFPHPSFFIPFTESSPMPAPPPLHDYTIPSVLGWLGGALVSSTPFLVWVMSRHILQDWYPQIWSQIYRRLPNTVFRRKALPVAAPPPPPPPPPPPPPPPSSHDSPGTTNISSESAQREIEGLDGLHQRQNNETSTAGQPGQETLRRASVFSTRGDEYPSDDEENEGVSATLISFDVEASESQDAPPGLWSAELRPSAGPDSRSSSNQQPVYMDTQLTHLPPLIATHLFAHSVTRILTAPHEGTALRLVARMFRLRQGLPCDDMFNANMLSGVTGTSLVNLLGTELLSLALSSEIWAVFAFLSQWYHMTEEEWKEKDGKAQ
;
A
#
# COMPACT_ATOMS: atom_id res chain seq x y z
N MET A 1 17.83 -42.08 65.28
CA MET A 1 19.17 -42.31 64.71
C MET A 1 19.33 -43.81 64.55
N GLY A 2 19.46 -44.35 63.34
CA GLY A 2 19.61 -45.80 63.17
C GLY A 2 19.34 -46.43 61.79
N MET A 3 18.90 -45.68 60.78
CA MET A 3 18.59 -46.26 59.45
C MET A 3 19.48 -45.78 58.29
N GLN A 4 20.40 -44.83 58.52
CA GLN A 4 21.25 -44.31 57.44
C GLN A 4 22.53 -45.14 57.25
N GLY A 5 23.15 -45.63 58.33
CA GLY A 5 24.40 -46.41 58.25
C GLY A 5 24.34 -47.62 57.31
N PRO A 6 23.32 -48.50 57.39
CA PRO A 6 23.25 -49.69 56.55
C PRO A 6 23.05 -49.37 55.06
N LEU A 7 22.30 -48.31 54.75
CA LEU A 7 22.04 -47.90 53.36
C LEU A 7 23.27 -47.25 52.72
N THR A 8 24.04 -46.49 53.49
CA THR A 8 25.30 -45.89 53.00
C THR A 8 26.37 -46.98 52.75
N ALA A 9 26.46 -47.98 53.63
CA ALA A 9 27.35 -49.13 53.44
C ALA A 9 27.06 -49.88 52.14
N GLN A 10 25.76 -50.14 51.90
CA GLN A 10 25.29 -50.89 50.74
C GLN A 10 25.46 -50.10 49.43
N ALA A 11 25.27 -48.77 49.46
CA ALA A 11 25.53 -47.88 48.32
C ALA A 11 27.01 -47.80 47.94
N LEU A 12 27.93 -48.00 48.89
CA LEU A 12 29.38 -48.10 48.66
C LEU A 12 29.84 -49.52 48.30
N GLY A 13 28.91 -50.45 48.06
CA GLY A 13 29.20 -51.84 47.69
C GLY A 13 29.72 -52.70 48.84
N ARG A 14 29.60 -52.23 50.09
CA ARG A 14 30.04 -52.97 51.29
C ARG A 14 28.88 -53.71 51.96
N SER A 15 29.25 -54.68 52.79
CA SER A 15 28.30 -55.47 53.57
C SER A 15 27.48 -54.57 54.51
N PRO A 16 26.16 -54.77 54.66
CA PRO A 16 25.30 -53.95 55.53
C PRO A 16 25.67 -53.96 57.03
N TYR A 17 26.56 -54.87 57.43
CA TYR A 17 27.05 -55.02 58.81
C TYR A 17 28.46 -54.45 59.01
N ASP A 18 29.08 -53.89 57.96
CA ASP A 18 30.38 -53.23 58.05
C ASP A 18 30.16 -51.83 58.63
N GLU A 19 30.82 -51.49 59.74
CA GLU A 19 30.70 -50.17 60.36
C GLU A 19 31.24 -49.12 59.38
N VAL A 20 30.34 -48.31 58.82
CA VAL A 20 30.70 -47.12 58.05
C VAL A 20 31.26 -46.12 59.05
N VAL A 21 32.58 -46.09 59.19
CA VAL A 21 33.26 -45.00 59.88
C VAL A 21 32.99 -43.76 59.05
N ASP A 22 32.25 -42.79 59.60
CA ASP A 22 32.12 -41.47 59.01
C ASP A 22 33.55 -40.96 58.79
N GLY A 23 33.93 -40.78 57.52
CA GLY A 23 35.28 -40.34 57.21
C GLY A 23 35.52 -39.00 57.90
N GLU A 24 36.50 -38.93 58.80
CA GLU A 24 37.02 -37.69 59.38
C GLU A 24 37.82 -36.86 58.35
N GLY A 25 37.43 -36.94 57.07
CA GLY A 25 37.93 -36.07 56.02
C GLY A 25 37.33 -34.69 56.25
N GLN A 26 38.19 -33.68 56.37
CA GLN A 26 37.79 -32.29 56.42
C GLN A 26 36.86 -31.99 55.23
N ASP A 27 35.64 -31.49 55.49
CA ASP A 27 34.70 -31.10 54.44
C ASP A 27 35.43 -30.18 53.46
N ASP A 28 35.67 -30.67 52.24
CA ASP A 28 36.16 -29.85 51.14
C ASP A 28 35.10 -28.79 50.87
N GLY A 29 35.33 -27.56 51.34
CA GLY A 29 34.41 -26.44 51.17
C GLY A 29 34.15 -26.04 49.71
N ASP A 30 34.87 -26.65 48.77
CA ASP A 30 34.71 -26.48 47.32
C ASP A 30 33.84 -27.57 46.66
N GLN A 31 33.36 -28.58 47.40
CA GLN A 31 32.45 -29.59 46.81
C GLN A 31 30.99 -29.08 46.82
N PRO A 32 30.31 -29.07 45.65
CA PRO A 32 28.94 -28.59 45.56
C PRO A 32 27.99 -29.48 46.38
N THR A 33 27.18 -28.87 47.24
CA THR A 33 26.23 -29.58 48.10
C THR A 33 25.26 -30.42 47.27
N GLN A 34 25.22 -31.73 47.51
CA GLN A 34 24.35 -32.65 46.79
C GLN A 34 22.87 -32.33 47.07
N GLN A 35 22.13 -31.93 46.03
CA GLN A 35 20.71 -31.59 46.13
C GLN A 35 19.87 -32.85 45.86
N TYR A 36 18.71 -32.95 46.49
CA TYR A 36 17.77 -34.06 46.28
C TYR A 36 16.41 -33.54 45.86
N ASP A 37 15.69 -34.30 45.04
CA ASP A 37 14.31 -34.02 44.67
C ASP A 37 13.34 -34.26 45.84
N HIS A 38 12.08 -33.82 45.69
CA HIS A 38 10.98 -34.10 46.62
C HIS A 38 10.73 -35.60 46.88
N ARG A 39 11.29 -36.51 46.06
CA ARG A 39 11.27 -37.97 46.22
C ARG A 39 12.60 -38.56 46.74
N GLY A 40 13.53 -37.73 47.20
CA GLY A 40 14.83 -38.15 47.76
C GLY A 40 15.85 -38.63 46.73
N ARG A 41 15.66 -38.34 45.43
CA ARG A 41 16.62 -38.70 44.37
C ARG A 41 17.67 -37.61 44.21
N PRO A 42 18.97 -37.94 44.10
CA PRO A 42 20.00 -36.92 43.91
C PRO A 42 19.80 -36.19 42.57
N ILE A 43 19.79 -34.86 42.61
CA ILE A 43 19.74 -33.98 41.45
C ILE A 43 21.02 -33.15 41.42
N ASN A 44 21.74 -33.21 40.31
CA ASN A 44 22.80 -32.26 40.02
C ASN A 44 22.27 -31.14 39.08
N PRO A 45 22.19 -29.88 39.55
CA PRO A 45 21.70 -28.76 38.74
C PRO A 45 22.62 -28.47 37.55
N ASP A 46 23.92 -28.70 37.68
CA ASP A 46 24.89 -28.48 36.60
C ASP A 46 24.74 -29.53 35.51
N THR A 47 24.47 -30.79 35.88
CA THR A 47 24.14 -31.82 34.89
C THR A 47 22.85 -31.50 34.14
N LYS A 48 21.84 -30.94 34.80
CA LYS A 48 20.60 -30.48 34.12
C LYS A 48 20.87 -29.31 33.17
N ARG A 49 21.72 -28.35 33.56
CA ARG A 49 22.14 -27.24 32.69
C ARG A 49 22.90 -27.77 31.48
N MET A 50 23.88 -28.65 31.70
CA MET A 50 24.67 -29.26 30.64
C MET A 50 23.81 -30.08 29.68
N ASN A 51 22.85 -30.87 30.19
CA ASN A 51 21.90 -31.59 29.33
C ASN A 51 21.05 -30.64 28.48
N ARG A 52 20.56 -29.53 29.06
CA ARG A 52 19.83 -28.51 28.31
C ARG A 52 20.69 -27.87 27.23
N ASP A 53 21.95 -27.62 27.53
CA ASP A 53 22.89 -27.00 26.60
C ASP A 53 23.31 -27.97 25.49
N ILE A 54 23.46 -29.27 25.78
CA ILE A 54 23.65 -30.34 24.79
C ILE A 54 22.45 -30.44 23.86
N ILE A 55 21.22 -30.42 24.40
CA ILE A 55 19.99 -30.41 23.59
C ILE A 55 19.92 -29.16 22.72
N ARG A 56 20.30 -27.98 23.25
CA ARG A 56 20.37 -26.74 22.47
C ARG A 56 21.38 -26.87 21.32
N ALA A 57 22.59 -27.33 21.61
CA ALA A 57 23.65 -27.50 20.62
C ALA A 57 23.25 -28.53 19.55
N HIS A 58 22.57 -29.61 19.95
CA HIS A 58 22.05 -30.62 19.02
C HIS A 58 21.01 -30.02 18.06
N ASN A 59 20.04 -29.26 18.58
CA ASN A 59 19.04 -28.58 17.75
C ASN A 59 19.67 -27.55 16.81
N GLU A 60 20.69 -26.82 17.27
CA GLU A 60 21.45 -25.88 16.45
C GLU A 60 22.19 -26.60 15.31
N VAL A 61 22.81 -27.75 15.59
CA VAL A 61 23.46 -28.60 14.58
C VAL A 61 22.42 -29.16 13.59
N MET A 62 21.25 -29.61 14.03
CA MET A 62 20.18 -30.06 13.13
C MET A 62 19.69 -28.94 12.19
N LEU A 63 19.65 -27.70 12.68
CA LEU A 63 19.29 -26.52 11.90
C LEU A 63 20.39 -26.15 10.88
N VAL A 64 21.66 -26.22 11.27
CA VAL A 64 22.81 -25.94 10.39
C VAL A 64 22.99 -27.01 9.31
N ILE A 65 22.76 -28.29 9.64
CA ILE A 65 22.83 -29.41 8.68
C ILE A 65 21.61 -29.40 7.73
N GLY A 66 20.55 -28.65 8.05
CA GLY A 66 19.33 -28.55 7.23
C GLY A 66 18.37 -29.73 7.39
N VAL A 67 18.51 -30.52 8.46
CA VAL A 67 17.57 -31.61 8.81
C VAL A 67 16.31 -31.04 9.46
N ALA A 68 16.45 -29.93 10.19
CA ALA A 68 15.34 -29.15 10.72
C ALA A 68 15.37 -27.76 10.07
N GLU A 69 14.62 -27.58 8.99
CA GLU A 69 14.33 -26.23 8.52
C GLU A 69 13.41 -25.57 9.57
N PRO A 70 13.72 -24.34 10.04
CA PRO A 70 12.74 -23.61 10.82
C PRO A 70 11.51 -23.44 9.92
N GLU A 71 10.36 -23.99 10.33
CA GLU A 71 9.10 -23.73 9.65
C GLU A 71 8.96 -22.22 9.55
N ASN A 72 9.15 -21.69 8.34
CA ASN A 72 9.01 -20.28 8.13
C ASN A 72 7.53 -19.98 8.35
N PRO A 73 7.15 -19.23 9.40
CA PRO A 73 5.75 -19.00 9.75
C PRO A 73 4.99 -18.25 8.63
N PHE A 74 5.71 -17.79 7.60
CA PHE A 74 5.18 -17.08 6.45
C PHE A 74 5.15 -17.90 5.15
N SER A 75 5.57 -19.16 5.15
CA SER A 75 5.56 -20.04 3.96
C SER A 75 4.82 -21.36 4.15
N GLY A 76 4.11 -21.54 5.27
CA GLY A 76 3.20 -22.66 5.44
C GLY A 76 1.97 -22.54 4.52
N PRO A 77 1.27 -23.66 4.23
CA PRO A 77 0.07 -23.66 3.38
C PRO A 77 -1.04 -22.75 3.93
N GLU A 78 -1.13 -22.58 5.25
CA GLU A 78 -2.05 -21.65 5.89
C GLU A 78 -1.71 -20.18 5.61
N ALA A 79 -0.42 -19.83 5.66
CA ALA A 79 0.04 -18.47 5.34
C ALA A 79 -0.19 -18.15 3.86
N GLU A 80 -0.05 -19.13 2.97
CA GLU A 80 -0.37 -18.96 1.55
C GLU A 80 -1.88 -18.83 1.30
N SER A 81 -2.71 -19.65 1.95
CA SER A 81 -4.16 -19.54 1.89
C SER A 81 -4.65 -18.17 2.40
N GLN A 82 -4.05 -17.66 3.48
CA GLN A 82 -4.32 -16.33 4.00
C GLN A 82 -3.93 -15.22 3.02
N ARG A 83 -2.78 -15.32 2.35
CA ARG A 83 -2.40 -14.37 1.29
C ARG A 83 -3.38 -14.38 0.12
N ARG A 84 -3.86 -15.56 -0.28
CA ARG A 84 -4.89 -15.68 -1.33
C ARG A 84 -6.21 -15.07 -0.89
N HIS A 85 -6.58 -15.23 0.39
CA HIS A 85 -7.77 -14.59 0.96
C HIS A 85 -7.66 -13.06 0.90
N GLU A 86 -6.55 -12.50 1.39
CA GLU A 86 -6.30 -11.05 1.38
C GLU A 86 -6.30 -10.48 -0.04
N ALA A 87 -5.64 -11.17 -0.99
CA ALA A 87 -5.62 -10.76 -2.39
C ALA A 87 -7.03 -10.78 -3.03
N HIS A 88 -7.86 -11.76 -2.68
CA HIS A 88 -9.23 -11.84 -3.16
C HIS A 88 -10.08 -10.67 -2.66
N GLU A 89 -10.04 -10.39 -1.35
CA GLU A 89 -10.79 -9.27 -0.78
C GLU A 89 -10.27 -7.91 -1.25
N GLU A 90 -8.95 -7.77 -1.43
CA GLU A 90 -8.34 -6.56 -2.00
C GLU A 90 -8.79 -6.32 -3.44
N GLU A 91 -8.79 -7.33 -4.30
CA GLU A 91 -9.25 -7.19 -5.68
C GLU A 91 -10.71 -6.74 -5.77
N ILE A 92 -11.60 -7.39 -5.00
CA ILE A 92 -13.02 -7.03 -4.97
C ILE A 92 -13.19 -5.61 -4.39
N GLY A 93 -12.50 -5.31 -3.29
CA GLY A 93 -12.55 -4.00 -2.64
C GLY A 93 -12.13 -2.86 -3.58
N LEU A 94 -11.04 -3.04 -4.34
CA LEU A 94 -10.57 -2.05 -5.33
C LEU A 94 -11.58 -1.83 -6.46
N ARG A 95 -12.14 -2.92 -7.01
CA ARG A 95 -13.16 -2.82 -8.06
C ARG A 95 -14.41 -2.10 -7.53
N LEU A 96 -14.91 -2.53 -6.39
CA LEU A 96 -16.12 -2.01 -5.77
C LEU A 96 -15.94 -0.53 -5.37
N GLY A 97 -14.78 -0.16 -4.83
CA GLY A 97 -14.47 1.24 -4.49
C GLY A 97 -14.35 2.16 -5.70
N SER A 98 -13.75 1.69 -6.80
CA SER A 98 -13.68 2.47 -8.04
C SER A 98 -15.08 2.76 -8.61
N LEU A 99 -15.97 1.76 -8.59
CA LEU A 99 -17.35 1.89 -9.02
C LEU A 99 -18.14 2.83 -8.10
N ALA A 100 -18.01 2.67 -6.78
CA ALA A 100 -18.68 3.50 -5.80
C ALA A 100 -18.34 4.98 -5.98
N ARG A 101 -17.06 5.29 -6.16
CA ARG A 101 -16.60 6.65 -6.41
C ARG A 101 -17.21 7.20 -7.70
N ASN A 102 -17.16 6.45 -8.80
CA ASN A 102 -17.76 6.88 -10.06
C ASN A 102 -19.27 7.15 -9.94
N CYS A 103 -20.01 6.28 -9.23
CA CYS A 103 -21.45 6.43 -8.99
C CYS A 103 -21.77 7.68 -8.16
N ILE A 104 -21.07 7.89 -7.04
CA ILE A 104 -21.25 9.08 -6.19
C ILE A 104 -20.96 10.35 -6.98
N GLU A 105 -19.83 10.35 -7.69
CA GLU A 105 -19.46 11.53 -8.44
C GLU A 105 -20.43 11.77 -9.63
N ALA A 106 -21.11 10.75 -10.16
CA ALA A 106 -22.12 10.86 -11.21
C ALA A 106 -23.40 11.56 -10.73
N VAL A 107 -23.79 11.38 -9.46
CA VAL A 107 -24.92 12.10 -8.84
C VAL A 107 -24.78 13.62 -9.01
N GLY A 108 -23.56 14.13 -8.79
CA GLY A 108 -23.26 15.54 -9.00
C GLY A 108 -23.34 15.98 -10.47
N ILE A 109 -22.92 15.12 -11.40
CA ILE A 109 -22.92 15.41 -12.84
C ILE A 109 -24.35 15.62 -13.36
N PHE A 110 -25.31 14.83 -12.88
CA PHE A 110 -26.71 14.88 -13.31
C PHE A 110 -27.46 16.06 -12.65
N GLY A 111 -27.24 17.27 -13.15
CA GLY A 111 -27.99 18.47 -12.83
C GLY A 111 -27.69 19.13 -11.47
N ILE A 112 -27.24 18.40 -10.44
CA ILE A 112 -26.99 18.98 -9.10
C ILE A 112 -25.87 20.03 -9.14
N HIS A 113 -24.75 19.73 -9.81
CA HIS A 113 -23.68 20.72 -9.98
C HIS A 113 -24.16 21.93 -10.78
N GLY A 114 -24.99 21.72 -11.81
CA GLY A 114 -25.55 22.83 -12.60
C GLY A 114 -26.50 23.71 -11.79
N LEU A 115 -27.42 23.10 -11.04
CA LEU A 115 -28.32 23.83 -10.14
C LEU A 115 -27.55 24.67 -9.13
N ARG A 116 -26.52 24.08 -8.49
CA ARG A 116 -25.65 24.81 -7.58
C ARG A 116 -24.96 25.99 -8.25
N GLN A 117 -24.35 25.79 -9.41
CA GLN A 117 -23.68 26.87 -10.14
C GLN A 117 -24.65 27.98 -10.53
N ARG A 118 -25.90 27.65 -10.91
CA ARG A 118 -26.96 28.62 -11.20
C ARG A 118 -27.36 29.42 -9.95
N ILE A 119 -27.50 28.76 -8.79
CA ILE A 119 -27.78 29.42 -7.50
C ILE A 119 -26.67 30.41 -7.14
N LEU A 120 -25.40 30.06 -7.38
CA LEU A 120 -24.26 30.94 -7.08
C LEU A 120 -24.19 32.18 -7.98
N ILE A 121 -24.80 32.17 -9.17
CA ILE A 121 -24.63 33.21 -10.19
C ILE A 121 -25.86 34.07 -10.37
N TYR A 122 -27.04 33.47 -10.53
CA TYR A 122 -28.24 34.16 -10.98
C TYR A 122 -29.12 34.61 -9.81
N LYS A 123 -29.49 35.90 -9.80
CA LYS A 123 -30.38 36.52 -8.80
C LYS A 123 -31.74 35.86 -8.72
N ARG A 124 -32.26 35.36 -9.86
CA ARG A 124 -33.57 34.69 -9.90
C ARG A 124 -33.68 33.56 -8.86
N TYR A 125 -32.61 32.79 -8.68
CA TYR A 125 -32.58 31.64 -7.78
C TYR A 125 -32.52 32.03 -6.29
N SER A 126 -32.27 33.29 -5.93
CA SER A 126 -32.40 33.74 -4.54
C SER A 126 -33.81 34.15 -4.15
N HIS A 127 -34.71 34.37 -5.11
CA HIS A 127 -36.08 34.79 -4.82
C HIS A 127 -37.08 33.63 -4.73
N ILE A 128 -36.69 32.45 -5.22
CA ILE A 128 -37.56 31.27 -5.28
C ILE A 128 -37.19 30.34 -4.13
N PRO A 129 -38.15 29.85 -3.34
CA PRO A 129 -37.87 28.85 -2.32
C PRO A 129 -37.42 27.52 -2.93
N PHE A 130 -36.57 26.78 -2.22
CA PHE A 130 -35.92 25.56 -2.73
C PHE A 130 -36.86 24.57 -3.41
N TRP A 131 -38.02 24.28 -2.82
CA TRP A 131 -38.99 23.32 -3.34
C TRP A 131 -39.59 23.73 -4.69
N ASP A 132 -39.70 25.03 -4.93
CA ASP A 132 -40.25 25.56 -6.17
C ASP A 132 -39.20 25.69 -7.28
N LEU A 133 -37.90 25.60 -6.96
CA LEU A 133 -36.83 25.54 -7.96
C LEU A 133 -37.01 24.34 -8.90
N PHE A 134 -37.30 23.16 -8.35
CA PHE A 134 -37.51 21.94 -9.14
C PHE A 134 -38.78 22.01 -9.99
N LYS A 135 -39.86 22.57 -9.43
CA LYS A 135 -41.10 22.78 -10.18
C LYS A 135 -40.87 23.74 -11.34
N GLN A 136 -40.16 24.84 -11.10
CA GLN A 136 -39.91 25.85 -12.12
C GLN A 136 -38.94 25.36 -13.21
N ALA A 137 -37.90 24.60 -12.83
CA ALA A 137 -36.99 23.96 -13.79
C ALA A 137 -37.75 23.05 -14.77
N ARG A 138 -38.75 22.29 -14.29
CA ARG A 138 -39.60 21.44 -15.15
C ARG A 138 -40.49 22.21 -16.12
N THR A 139 -40.81 23.46 -15.83
CA THR A 139 -41.72 24.26 -16.68
C THR A 139 -41.01 25.06 -17.78
N GLY A 140 -39.72 25.36 -17.60
CA GLY A 140 -39.00 26.32 -18.46
C GLY A 140 -38.04 25.71 -19.49
N CYS A 141 -37.57 24.48 -19.27
CA CYS A 141 -36.56 23.82 -20.12
C CYS A 141 -36.89 22.35 -20.33
N SER A 142 -36.32 21.75 -21.39
CA SER A 142 -36.35 20.29 -21.52
C SER A 142 -35.55 19.68 -20.37
N PHE A 143 -36.18 18.81 -19.57
CA PHE A 143 -35.56 18.20 -18.39
C PHE A 143 -34.21 17.52 -18.71
N SER A 144 -34.10 16.89 -19.89
CA SER A 144 -32.87 16.22 -20.33
C SER A 144 -31.74 17.20 -20.65
N GLN A 145 -32.06 18.38 -21.17
CA GLN A 145 -31.10 19.43 -21.50
C GLN A 145 -30.44 19.97 -20.23
N ASP A 146 -31.26 20.33 -19.24
CA ASP A 146 -30.76 20.83 -17.94
C ASP A 146 -29.98 19.77 -17.14
N LEU A 147 -30.39 18.50 -17.22
CA LEU A 147 -29.75 17.40 -16.46
C LEU A 147 -28.43 16.95 -17.10
N LEU A 148 -28.36 16.92 -18.43
CA LEU A 148 -27.21 16.40 -19.17
C LEU A 148 -26.21 17.48 -19.60
N ALA A 149 -26.49 18.77 -19.32
CA ALA A 149 -25.59 19.87 -19.62
C ALA A 149 -24.18 19.62 -19.03
N GLY A 150 -23.18 19.49 -19.91
CA GLY A 150 -21.79 19.21 -19.54
C GLY A 150 -21.53 17.81 -18.98
N ALA A 151 -22.50 16.89 -19.01
CA ALA A 151 -22.31 15.52 -18.53
C ALA A 151 -21.30 14.72 -19.39
N PRO A 152 -21.40 14.70 -20.74
CA PRO A 152 -20.45 13.94 -21.57
C PRO A 152 -19.00 14.39 -21.37
N THR A 153 -18.76 15.70 -21.34
CA THR A 153 -17.42 16.26 -21.11
C THR A 153 -16.92 15.94 -19.70
N SER A 154 -17.78 16.02 -18.67
CA SER A 154 -17.41 15.68 -17.29
C SER A 154 -16.96 14.22 -17.17
N TRP A 155 -17.67 13.29 -17.83
CA TRP A 155 -17.29 11.87 -17.88
C TRP A 155 -15.95 11.68 -18.57
N LEU A 156 -15.72 12.33 -19.71
CA LEU A 156 -14.44 12.26 -20.41
C LEU A 156 -13.29 12.77 -19.54
N VAL A 157 -13.47 13.91 -18.86
CA VAL A 157 -12.44 14.49 -17.97
C VAL A 157 -12.05 13.49 -16.90
N ARG A 158 -13.02 12.84 -16.26
CA ARG A 158 -12.75 11.84 -15.20
C ARG A 158 -12.09 10.58 -15.73
N TYR A 159 -12.56 10.08 -16.86
CA TYR A 159 -11.96 8.91 -17.50
C TYR A 159 -10.48 9.17 -17.85
N LEU A 160 -10.18 10.34 -18.41
CA LEU A 160 -8.81 10.74 -18.73
C LEU A 160 -7.97 10.99 -17.48
N GLU A 161 -8.53 11.62 -16.44
CA GLU A 161 -7.84 11.79 -15.15
C GLU A 161 -7.42 10.45 -14.56
N TRP A 162 -8.31 9.47 -14.54
CA TRP A 162 -8.00 8.10 -14.13
C TRP A 162 -6.85 7.50 -14.96
N LYS A 163 -6.90 7.62 -16.30
CA LYS A 163 -5.85 7.11 -17.18
C LYS A 163 -4.52 7.82 -16.97
N VAL A 164 -4.51 9.14 -16.77
CA VAL A 164 -3.29 9.92 -16.50
C VAL A 164 -2.69 9.53 -15.16
N CYS A 165 -3.50 9.33 -14.10
CA CYS A 165 -3.03 8.82 -12.83
C CYS A 165 -2.40 7.41 -12.96
N MET A 166 -3.03 6.51 -13.73
CA MET A 166 -2.47 5.17 -13.97
C MET A 166 -1.14 5.23 -14.74
N LEU A 167 -1.01 6.11 -15.73
CA LEU A 167 0.24 6.34 -16.45
C LEU A 167 1.35 6.93 -15.56
N TRP A 168 0.98 7.63 -14.49
CA TRP A 168 1.94 8.18 -13.53
C TRP A 168 2.49 7.10 -12.59
N LEU A 169 1.63 6.16 -12.19
CA LEU A 169 2.02 4.99 -11.38
C LEU A 169 2.89 4.00 -12.17
N ASP A 170 2.76 3.97 -13.50
CA ASP A 170 3.61 3.13 -14.35
C ASP A 170 5.06 3.66 -14.37
N GLY A 171 5.89 3.00 -13.55
CA GLY A 171 7.32 3.26 -13.31
C GLY A 171 8.19 3.32 -14.56
N SER A 172 7.71 2.80 -15.69
CA SER A 172 8.47 2.57 -16.93
C SER A 172 8.85 3.85 -17.71
N ARG A 173 8.12 4.97 -17.54
CA ARG A 173 8.33 6.20 -18.33
C ARG A 173 9.29 7.20 -17.66
N GLY A 174 10.08 7.91 -18.48
CA GLY A 174 11.00 8.95 -18.01
C GLY A 174 10.32 10.11 -17.27
N VAL A 175 11.00 10.67 -16.27
CA VAL A 175 10.50 11.74 -15.37
C VAL A 175 10.00 12.96 -16.15
N ILE A 176 10.72 13.37 -17.19
CA ILE A 176 10.36 14.55 -18.01
C ILE A 176 9.04 14.33 -18.74
N THR A 177 8.82 13.14 -19.32
CA THR A 177 7.57 12.80 -20.01
C THR A 177 6.39 12.89 -19.05
N ARG A 178 6.54 12.43 -17.80
CA ARG A 178 5.49 12.54 -16.78
C ARG A 178 5.16 13.99 -16.45
N LEU A 179 6.16 14.84 -16.29
CA LEU A 179 5.96 16.26 -16.00
C LEU A 179 5.21 16.97 -17.13
N ILE A 180 5.62 16.75 -18.38
CA ILE A 180 4.97 17.36 -19.56
C ILE A 180 3.52 16.87 -19.70
N VAL A 181 3.29 15.56 -19.56
CA VAL A 181 1.93 14.99 -19.66
C VAL A 181 1.03 15.54 -18.55
N HIS A 182 1.54 15.65 -17.32
CA HIS A 182 0.79 16.20 -16.20
C HIS A 182 0.43 17.67 -16.41
N GLU A 183 1.39 18.50 -16.83
CA GLU A 183 1.17 19.92 -17.07
C GLU A 183 0.19 20.15 -18.23
N ALA A 184 0.37 19.42 -19.34
CA ALA A 184 -0.56 19.46 -20.46
C ALA A 184 -1.97 19.02 -20.03
N TRP A 185 -2.08 17.93 -19.27
CA TRP A 185 -3.37 17.44 -18.77
C TRP A 185 -4.03 18.44 -17.83
N SER A 186 -3.27 19.06 -16.91
CA SER A 186 -3.78 20.10 -16.02
C SER A 186 -4.38 21.26 -16.80
N TYR A 187 -3.69 21.73 -17.85
CA TYR A 187 -4.19 22.76 -18.75
C TYR A 187 -5.51 22.37 -19.42
N PHE A 188 -5.57 21.17 -20.04
CA PHE A 188 -6.79 20.69 -20.68
C PHE A 188 -7.94 20.48 -19.69
N LYS A 189 -7.65 19.92 -18.51
CA LYS A 189 -8.62 19.66 -17.45
C LYS A 189 -9.31 20.94 -17.02
N VAL A 190 -8.56 21.99 -16.69
CA VAL A 190 -9.16 23.25 -16.22
C VAL A 190 -10.03 23.92 -17.30
N HIS A 191 -9.62 23.84 -18.57
CA HIS A 191 -10.42 24.33 -19.70
C HIS A 191 -11.71 23.53 -19.88
N LEU A 192 -11.62 22.20 -19.86
CA LEU A 192 -12.79 21.33 -19.99
C LEU A 192 -13.78 21.53 -18.82
N GLU A 193 -13.28 21.68 -17.60
CA GLU A 193 -14.09 21.99 -16.42
C GLU A 193 -14.79 23.35 -16.53
N LEU A 194 -14.10 24.36 -17.08
CA LEU A 194 -14.70 25.66 -17.36
C LEU A 194 -15.79 25.56 -18.42
N TYR A 195 -15.53 24.83 -19.51
CA TYR A 195 -16.51 24.59 -20.57
C TYR A 195 -17.76 23.92 -20.02
N VAL A 196 -17.60 22.88 -19.21
CA VAL A 196 -18.70 22.20 -18.49
C VAL A 196 -19.50 23.19 -17.63
N ALA A 197 -18.82 24.06 -16.89
CA ALA A 197 -19.49 25.06 -16.07
C ALA A 197 -20.31 26.04 -16.95
N LEU A 198 -19.75 26.51 -18.07
CA LEU A 198 -20.46 27.40 -18.99
C LEU A 198 -21.67 26.74 -19.65
N GLN A 199 -21.60 25.44 -19.96
CA GLN A 199 -22.75 24.67 -20.45
C GLN A 199 -23.84 24.53 -19.39
N ARG A 200 -23.47 24.17 -18.16
CA ARG A 200 -24.41 24.07 -17.03
C ARG A 200 -25.12 25.39 -16.72
N LEU A 201 -24.47 26.51 -17.00
CA LEU A 201 -25.03 27.85 -16.84
C LEU A 201 -25.91 28.30 -18.01
N GLY A 202 -25.93 27.55 -19.13
CA GLY A 202 -26.67 27.89 -20.34
C GLY A 202 -26.05 29.02 -21.16
N ILE A 203 -24.76 29.35 -20.93
CA ILE A 203 -24.05 30.41 -21.67
C ILE A 203 -23.45 29.86 -22.98
N MET A 204 -23.02 28.60 -22.95
CA MET A 204 -22.55 27.86 -24.12
C MET A 204 -23.65 26.91 -24.62
N SER A 205 -23.68 26.70 -25.94
CA SER A 205 -24.65 25.79 -26.56
C SER A 205 -24.49 24.36 -26.06
N GLU A 206 -25.61 23.76 -25.66
CA GLU A 206 -25.69 22.36 -25.18
C GLU A 206 -25.58 21.34 -26.32
N LYS A 207 -25.72 21.77 -27.58
CA LYS A 207 -25.62 20.87 -28.74
C LYS A 207 -24.22 20.32 -28.97
N LEU A 208 -23.21 21.02 -28.46
CA LEU A 208 -21.80 20.63 -28.60
C LEU A 208 -21.40 19.79 -27.39
N TRP A 209 -21.03 18.53 -27.59
CA TRP A 209 -20.58 17.67 -26.49
C TRP A 209 -19.17 18.00 -26.02
N PHE A 210 -18.38 18.66 -26.86
CA PHE A 210 -16.99 19.00 -26.61
C PHE A 210 -16.68 20.42 -27.12
N PRO A 211 -15.73 21.13 -26.48
CA PRO A 211 -15.27 22.42 -26.98
C PRO A 211 -14.57 22.28 -28.32
N HIS A 212 -14.67 23.32 -29.15
CA HIS A 212 -13.88 23.42 -30.38
C HIS A 212 -12.39 23.52 -30.03
N PRO A 213 -11.46 22.97 -30.83
CA PRO A 213 -10.01 23.05 -30.55
C PRO A 213 -9.48 24.47 -30.29
N SER A 214 -10.09 25.48 -30.92
CA SER A 214 -9.74 26.90 -30.67
C SER A 214 -9.99 27.34 -29.22
N PHE A 215 -10.89 26.69 -28.49
CA PHE A 215 -11.16 27.01 -27.08
C PHE A 215 -9.92 26.85 -26.19
N PHE A 216 -8.99 25.97 -26.58
CA PHE A 216 -7.74 25.70 -25.85
C PHE A 216 -6.60 26.63 -26.27
N ILE A 217 -6.76 27.41 -27.32
CA ILE A 217 -5.71 28.31 -27.82
C ILE A 217 -5.99 29.70 -27.24
N PRO A 218 -5.09 30.28 -26.45
CA PRO A 218 -5.31 31.61 -25.87
C PRO A 218 -5.50 32.66 -26.97
N PHE A 219 -6.27 33.71 -26.66
CA PHE A 219 -6.52 34.86 -27.54
C PHE A 219 -7.35 34.58 -28.80
N THR A 220 -7.98 33.41 -28.91
CA THR A 220 -8.94 33.14 -29.98
C THR A 220 -10.36 33.57 -29.64
N GLU A 221 -11.24 33.55 -30.65
CA GLU A 221 -12.66 33.93 -30.54
C GLU A 221 -13.47 33.07 -29.55
N SER A 222 -13.11 31.81 -29.38
CA SER A 222 -13.81 30.90 -28.47
C SER A 222 -13.08 30.73 -27.13
N SER A 223 -11.82 31.12 -27.04
CA SER A 223 -11.00 30.93 -25.84
C SER A 223 -11.55 31.68 -24.62
N PRO A 224 -11.29 31.16 -23.41
CA PRO A 224 -11.61 31.86 -22.17
C PRO A 224 -10.69 33.05 -21.88
N MET A 225 -9.63 33.24 -22.66
CA MET A 225 -8.65 34.32 -22.54
C MET A 225 -8.77 35.25 -23.75
N PRO A 226 -9.63 36.28 -23.72
CA PRO A 226 -9.84 37.15 -24.87
C PRO A 226 -8.58 37.94 -25.23
N ALA A 227 -8.36 38.11 -26.53
CA ALA A 227 -7.27 38.95 -27.04
C ALA A 227 -7.46 40.40 -26.58
N PRO A 228 -6.41 41.06 -26.04
CA PRO A 228 -6.44 42.50 -25.88
C PRO A 228 -6.52 43.20 -27.27
N PRO A 229 -6.91 44.48 -27.32
CA PRO A 229 -6.91 45.27 -28.55
C PRO A 229 -5.56 45.19 -29.27
N PRO A 230 -5.53 45.18 -30.61
CA PRO A 230 -4.29 45.09 -31.37
C PRO A 230 -3.37 46.29 -31.06
N LEU A 231 -2.06 46.06 -31.10
CA LEU A 231 -1.06 47.11 -30.94
C LEU A 231 -1.21 48.15 -32.04
N HIS A 232 -1.34 49.42 -31.65
CA HIS A 232 -1.34 50.54 -32.59
C HIS A 232 0.09 50.91 -33.02
N ASP A 233 1.05 50.82 -32.09
CA ASP A 233 2.48 51.10 -32.33
C ASP A 233 3.36 50.09 -31.58
N TYR A 234 4.59 49.87 -32.08
CA TYR A 234 5.61 49.01 -31.43
C TYR A 234 6.45 49.74 -30.38
N THR A 235 5.94 50.84 -29.82
CA THR A 235 6.64 51.57 -28.76
C THR A 235 6.58 50.80 -27.45
N ILE A 236 7.60 50.93 -26.60
CA ILE A 236 7.68 50.25 -25.28
C ILE A 236 6.40 50.49 -24.44
N PRO A 237 5.82 51.71 -24.37
CA PRO A 237 4.58 51.94 -23.64
C PRO A 237 3.39 51.18 -24.22
N SER A 238 3.28 51.09 -25.55
CA SER A 238 2.20 50.35 -26.22
C SER A 238 2.33 48.84 -25.98
N VAL A 239 3.54 48.29 -26.04
CA VAL A 239 3.81 46.87 -25.72
C VAL A 239 3.47 46.57 -24.26
N LEU A 240 3.88 47.44 -23.32
CA LEU A 240 3.58 47.27 -21.90
C LEU A 240 2.07 47.40 -21.63
N GLY A 241 1.40 48.35 -22.29
CA GLY A 241 -0.05 48.52 -22.23
C GLY A 241 -0.81 47.31 -22.77
N TRP A 242 -0.34 46.73 -23.88
CA TRP A 242 -0.89 45.51 -24.44
C TRP A 242 -0.68 44.31 -23.51
N LEU A 243 0.50 44.16 -22.91
CA LEU A 243 0.78 43.10 -21.94
C LEU A 243 -0.10 43.25 -20.69
N GLY A 244 -0.25 44.47 -20.18
CA GLY A 244 -1.19 44.78 -19.10
C GLY A 244 -2.63 44.44 -19.48
N GLY A 245 -3.04 44.79 -20.72
CA GLY A 245 -4.32 44.42 -21.28
C GLY A 245 -4.53 42.90 -21.35
N ALA A 246 -3.51 42.15 -21.77
CA ALA A 246 -3.54 40.68 -21.83
C ALA A 246 -3.68 40.05 -20.43
N LEU A 247 -3.02 40.61 -19.42
CA LEU A 247 -3.14 40.16 -18.03
C LEU A 247 -4.54 40.44 -17.47
N VAL A 248 -5.07 41.64 -17.70
CA VAL A 248 -6.42 42.02 -17.28
C VAL A 248 -7.47 41.16 -17.99
N SER A 249 -7.32 40.93 -19.30
CA SER A 249 -8.25 40.12 -20.08
C SER A 249 -8.24 38.64 -19.66
N SER A 250 -7.08 38.12 -19.23
CA SER A 250 -6.92 36.76 -18.73
C SER A 250 -7.36 36.59 -17.26
N THR A 251 -7.61 37.68 -16.53
CA THR A 251 -7.91 37.65 -15.09
C THR A 251 -9.10 36.74 -14.73
N PRO A 252 -10.26 36.77 -15.42
CA PRO A 252 -11.38 35.87 -15.09
C PRO A 252 -11.00 34.39 -15.15
N PHE A 253 -10.19 34.01 -16.16
CA PHE A 253 -9.71 32.65 -16.32
C PHE A 253 -8.70 32.27 -15.21
N LEU A 254 -7.77 33.16 -14.88
CA LEU A 254 -6.83 32.95 -13.78
C LEU A 254 -7.54 32.81 -12.43
N VAL A 255 -8.57 33.61 -12.16
CA VAL A 255 -9.37 33.49 -10.94
C VAL A 255 -10.12 32.14 -10.90
N TRP A 256 -10.57 31.63 -12.04
CA TRP A 256 -11.11 30.27 -12.15
C TRP A 256 -10.06 29.21 -11.82
N VAL A 257 -8.87 29.28 -12.42
CA VAL A 257 -7.74 28.37 -12.11
C VAL A 257 -7.43 28.39 -10.61
N MET A 258 -7.31 29.57 -10.01
CA MET A 258 -7.06 29.74 -8.57
C MET A 258 -8.18 29.11 -7.72
N SER A 259 -9.44 29.29 -8.10
CA SER A 259 -10.56 28.64 -7.40
C SER A 259 -10.50 27.12 -7.48
N ARG A 260 -10.01 26.54 -8.59
CA ARG A 260 -9.83 25.08 -8.71
C ARG A 260 -8.65 24.59 -7.89
N HIS A 261 -7.55 25.34 -7.83
CA HIS A 261 -6.41 25.01 -6.97
C HIS A 261 -6.80 25.02 -5.49
N ILE A 262 -7.50 26.07 -5.02
CA ILE A 262 -7.98 26.13 -3.64
C ILE A 262 -8.81 24.89 -3.29
N LEU A 263 -9.70 24.46 -4.19
CA LEU A 263 -10.50 23.24 -3.99
C LEU A 263 -9.64 21.97 -3.92
N GLN A 264 -8.62 21.86 -4.78
CA GLN A 264 -7.69 20.72 -4.79
C GLN A 264 -6.81 20.69 -3.54
N ASP A 265 -6.39 21.83 -3.01
CA ASP A 265 -5.52 21.93 -1.84
C ASP A 265 -6.28 21.67 -0.53
N TRP A 266 -7.54 22.10 -0.45
CA TRP A 266 -8.36 21.96 0.76
C TRP A 266 -8.90 20.54 0.93
N TYR A 267 -9.21 19.87 -0.17
CA TYR A 267 -9.82 18.55 -0.14
C TYR A 267 -8.99 17.51 0.66
N PRO A 268 -7.67 17.33 0.43
CA PRO A 268 -6.86 16.37 1.19
C PRO A 268 -6.82 16.65 2.69
N GLN A 269 -6.80 17.93 3.08
CA GLN A 269 -6.76 18.35 4.48
C GLN A 269 -8.07 18.00 5.17
N ILE A 270 -9.21 18.36 4.56
CA ILE A 270 -10.54 18.05 5.06
C ILE A 270 -10.77 16.54 5.10
N TRP A 271 -10.38 15.84 4.04
CA TRP A 271 -10.47 14.38 3.93
C TRP A 271 -9.71 13.70 5.08
N SER A 272 -8.45 14.09 5.32
CA SER A 272 -7.63 13.52 6.41
C SER A 272 -8.26 13.73 7.79
N GLN A 273 -8.81 14.92 8.04
CA GLN A 273 -9.48 15.22 9.31
C GLN A 273 -10.76 14.40 9.51
N ILE A 274 -11.57 14.24 8.46
CA ILE A 274 -12.81 13.45 8.53
C ILE A 274 -12.48 11.96 8.65
N TYR A 275 -11.51 11.46 7.89
CA TYR A 275 -11.09 10.07 7.91
C TYR A 275 -10.63 9.63 9.31
N ARG A 276 -9.90 10.51 10.00
CA ARG A 276 -9.43 10.29 11.38
C ARG A 276 -10.54 10.28 12.42
N ARG A 277 -11.66 10.93 12.15
CA ARG A 277 -12.81 11.02 13.08
C ARG A 277 -13.83 9.92 12.87
N LEU A 278 -13.90 9.35 11.68
CA LEU A 278 -14.79 8.23 11.39
C LEU A 278 -14.27 6.94 12.04
N PRO A 279 -15.17 6.07 12.52
CA PRO A 279 -14.78 4.76 13.03
C PRO A 279 -14.16 3.96 11.87
N ASN A 280 -12.86 3.66 11.99
CA ASN A 280 -12.14 2.85 11.03
C ASN A 280 -11.27 1.81 11.74
N THR A 281 -10.94 0.76 11.00
CA THR A 281 -10.11 -0.36 11.45
C THR A 281 -8.62 -0.11 11.24
N VAL A 282 -8.25 0.82 10.33
CA VAL A 282 -6.84 1.17 10.01
C VAL A 282 -6.02 1.54 11.24
N PHE A 283 -6.58 2.36 12.15
CA PHE A 283 -5.85 2.81 13.34
C PHE A 283 -5.86 1.78 14.50
N ARG A 284 -6.53 0.64 14.30
CA ARG A 284 -6.61 -0.47 15.27
C ARG A 284 -5.91 -1.73 14.76
N ARG A 285 -5.03 -1.59 13.76
CA ARG A 285 -4.25 -2.71 13.22
C ARG A 285 -3.26 -3.22 14.28
N LYS A 286 -3.32 -4.51 14.59
CA LYS A 286 -2.16 -5.22 15.13
C LYS A 286 -1.18 -5.34 13.96
N ALA A 287 -0.07 -4.61 14.00
CA ALA A 287 0.96 -4.73 12.96
C ALA A 287 1.35 -6.21 12.88
N LEU A 288 1.10 -6.86 11.75
CA LEU A 288 1.74 -8.13 11.47
C LEU A 288 3.25 -7.86 11.53
N PRO A 289 4.03 -8.65 12.29
CA PRO A 289 5.46 -8.44 12.38
C PRO A 289 6.03 -8.53 10.95
N VAL A 290 6.46 -7.38 10.44
CA VAL A 290 7.20 -7.31 9.18
C VAL A 290 8.45 -8.16 9.39
N ALA A 291 8.62 -9.20 8.57
CA ALA A 291 9.81 -10.03 8.57
C ALA A 291 11.04 -9.11 8.54
N ALA A 292 11.91 -9.23 9.55
CA ALA A 292 13.22 -8.63 9.48
C ALA A 292 13.90 -9.16 8.20
N PRO A 293 14.55 -8.31 7.40
CA PRO A 293 15.30 -8.79 6.24
C PRO A 293 16.29 -9.86 6.72
N PRO A 294 16.50 -10.95 5.93
CA PRO A 294 17.44 -11.99 6.31
C PRO A 294 18.81 -11.35 6.59
N PRO A 295 19.53 -11.80 7.64
CA PRO A 295 20.85 -11.27 7.95
C PRO A 295 21.76 -11.43 6.72
N PRO A 296 22.62 -10.45 6.44
CA PRO A 296 23.55 -10.54 5.31
C PRO A 296 24.41 -11.81 5.45
N PRO A 297 24.74 -12.48 4.33
CA PRO A 297 25.59 -13.67 4.38
C PRO A 297 26.92 -13.34 5.08
N PRO A 298 27.46 -14.27 5.89
CA PRO A 298 28.71 -14.04 6.60
C PRO A 298 29.82 -13.70 5.59
N PRO A 299 30.73 -12.77 5.93
CA PRO A 299 31.82 -12.40 5.05
C PRO A 299 32.69 -13.64 4.76
N PRO A 300 33.18 -13.80 3.51
CA PRO A 300 34.05 -14.91 3.17
C PRO A 300 35.30 -14.91 4.05
N PRO A 301 35.81 -16.09 4.44
CA PRO A 301 37.00 -16.18 5.28
C PRO A 301 38.19 -15.50 4.59
N PRO A 302 39.04 -14.79 5.34
CA PRO A 302 40.20 -14.11 4.77
C PRO A 302 41.15 -15.14 4.11
N PRO A 303 41.73 -14.82 2.94
CA PRO A 303 42.66 -15.71 2.28
C PRO A 303 43.91 -15.93 3.17
N PRO A 304 44.50 -17.14 3.14
CA PRO A 304 45.68 -17.43 3.94
C PRO A 304 46.85 -16.50 3.57
N PRO A 305 47.65 -16.05 4.55
CA PRO A 305 48.79 -15.18 4.28
C PRO A 305 49.83 -15.90 3.41
N PRO A 306 50.45 -15.20 2.45
CA PRO A 306 51.50 -15.78 1.62
C PRO A 306 52.73 -16.15 2.48
N PRO A 307 53.48 -17.18 2.08
CA PRO A 307 54.63 -17.65 2.85
C PRO A 307 55.70 -16.57 2.95
N SER A 308 56.11 -16.29 4.19
CA SER A 308 57.20 -15.39 4.54
C SER A 308 58.52 -15.90 3.97
N SER A 309 59.10 -15.10 3.07
CA SER A 309 60.43 -15.27 2.49
C SER A 309 61.50 -15.03 3.55
N HIS A 310 62.30 -16.05 3.85
CA HIS A 310 63.56 -15.91 4.59
C HIS A 310 64.69 -15.48 3.65
N ASP A 311 65.53 -14.62 4.21
CA ASP A 311 66.73 -13.95 3.72
C ASP A 311 67.69 -14.75 2.82
N SER A 312 68.27 -14.06 1.83
CA SER A 312 69.73 -13.85 1.79
C SER A 312 70.18 -12.85 0.70
N PRO A 313 71.34 -12.20 0.86
CA PRO A 313 71.68 -10.91 0.24
C PRO A 313 72.66 -11.03 -0.94
N GLY A 314 72.70 -10.03 -1.81
CA GLY A 314 73.74 -9.95 -2.83
C GLY A 314 73.60 -8.86 -3.90
N THR A 315 74.11 -7.67 -3.57
CA THR A 315 75.02 -6.84 -4.41
C THR A 315 74.53 -6.22 -5.74
N THR A 316 74.57 -4.88 -5.73
CA THR A 316 75.05 -3.93 -6.76
C THR A 316 74.26 -3.66 -8.05
N ASN A 317 73.82 -2.39 -8.13
CA ASN A 317 74.31 -1.33 -9.03
C ASN A 317 73.36 -0.75 -10.11
N ILE A 318 73.33 0.59 -10.09
CA ILE A 318 73.08 1.56 -11.19
C ILE A 318 71.61 1.75 -11.54
N SER A 319 71.04 2.93 -11.85
CA SER A 319 71.25 4.37 -11.63
C SER A 319 70.10 5.03 -12.43
N SER A 320 69.66 6.23 -12.04
CA SER A 320 68.95 7.23 -12.89
C SER A 320 67.51 6.87 -13.34
N GLU A 321 66.58 7.77 -13.66
CA GLU A 321 66.35 9.21 -13.52
C GLU A 321 64.86 9.43 -13.90
N SER A 322 64.21 10.36 -13.20
CA SER A 322 63.33 11.44 -13.71
C SER A 322 62.16 11.22 -14.72
N ALA A 323 61.07 11.97 -14.42
CA ALA A 323 60.06 12.59 -15.32
C ALA A 323 58.92 11.68 -15.87
N GLN A 324 57.62 11.89 -15.64
CA GLN A 324 56.68 13.03 -15.69
C GLN A 324 56.16 13.36 -17.12
N ARG A 325 54.81 13.39 -17.28
CA ARG A 325 53.94 13.87 -18.40
C ARG A 325 53.84 12.96 -19.65
N GLU A 326 52.82 12.96 -20.50
CA GLU A 326 51.42 13.43 -20.63
C GLU A 326 50.90 12.85 -21.98
N ILE A 327 49.60 12.51 -22.07
CA ILE A 327 48.65 12.80 -23.18
C ILE A 327 48.79 12.17 -24.61
N GLU A 328 47.63 11.72 -25.12
CA GLU A 328 47.16 11.50 -26.53
C GLU A 328 47.87 10.44 -27.41
N GLY A 329 47.20 9.70 -28.32
CA GLY A 329 45.83 9.69 -28.85
C GLY A 329 45.78 8.87 -30.18
N LEU A 330 44.57 8.54 -30.63
CA LEU A 330 44.15 8.02 -31.97
C LEU A 330 44.70 6.64 -32.39
N ASP A 331 44.07 5.78 -33.20
CA ASP A 331 42.94 5.74 -34.16
C ASP A 331 42.64 4.22 -34.33
N GLY A 332 41.56 3.68 -34.87
CA GLY A 332 40.46 4.20 -35.66
C GLY A 332 39.59 3.04 -36.18
N LEU A 333 38.34 3.39 -36.48
CA LEU A 333 37.48 2.93 -37.58
C LEU A 333 36.83 1.53 -37.64
N HIS A 334 35.54 1.63 -38.03
CA HIS A 334 34.68 0.68 -38.77
C HIS A 334 33.96 -0.42 -37.98
N GLN A 335 32.73 -0.82 -38.32
CA GLN A 335 31.60 -0.27 -39.09
C GLN A 335 30.44 -1.27 -38.89
N ARG A 336 29.20 -0.78 -38.94
CA ARG A 336 28.03 -1.44 -39.57
C ARG A 336 27.27 -2.61 -38.88
N GLN A 337 26.00 -2.29 -38.63
CA GLN A 337 24.75 -2.98 -39.05
C GLN A 337 24.21 -4.25 -38.35
N ASN A 338 22.94 -4.07 -37.95
CA ASN A 338 21.79 -4.96 -38.06
C ASN A 338 21.70 -6.18 -37.12
N ASN A 339 20.87 -5.99 -36.09
CA ASN A 339 20.14 -7.06 -35.41
C ASN A 339 18.82 -7.32 -36.14
N GLU A 340 18.60 -8.56 -36.59
CA GLU A 340 17.29 -9.21 -36.48
C GLU A 340 17.40 -10.73 -36.71
N THR A 341 16.70 -11.48 -35.85
CA THR A 341 16.13 -12.84 -36.02
C THR A 341 16.90 -14.07 -35.51
N SER A 342 16.17 -14.77 -34.64
CA SER A 342 16.33 -16.07 -34.00
C SER A 342 16.82 -17.23 -34.88
N THR A 343 17.56 -18.19 -34.31
CA THR A 343 17.12 -19.57 -33.95
C THR A 343 18.31 -20.55 -33.89
N ALA A 344 18.33 -21.36 -32.81
CA ALA A 344 18.99 -22.68 -32.61
C ALA A 344 20.54 -22.82 -32.61
N GLY A 345 21.07 -23.37 -31.51
CA GLY A 345 22.41 -23.97 -31.42
C GLY A 345 23.02 -23.94 -30.01
N GLN A 346 22.63 -24.89 -29.14
CA GLN A 346 23.41 -25.32 -27.95
C GLN A 346 24.71 -26.07 -28.40
N PRO A 347 25.72 -26.37 -27.53
CA PRO A 347 25.66 -26.55 -26.06
C PRO A 347 26.84 -25.99 -25.23
N GLY A 348 26.70 -26.01 -23.88
CA GLY A 348 27.85 -26.07 -22.96
C GLY A 348 27.64 -25.49 -21.54
N GLN A 349 27.55 -26.40 -20.55
CA GLN A 349 27.71 -26.23 -19.08
C GLN A 349 26.55 -25.58 -18.30
N GLU A 350 25.59 -26.31 -17.73
CA GLU A 350 25.63 -27.27 -16.59
C GLU A 350 26.02 -26.67 -15.23
N THR A 351 25.01 -26.37 -14.40
CA THR A 351 25.12 -26.44 -12.94
C THR A 351 24.02 -27.37 -12.42
N LEU A 352 24.47 -28.51 -11.88
CA LEU A 352 23.67 -29.61 -11.38
C LEU A 352 22.86 -29.21 -10.13
N ARG A 353 21.53 -29.33 -10.22
CA ARG A 353 20.64 -29.50 -9.07
C ARG A 353 20.54 -31.01 -8.78
N ARG A 354 20.86 -31.41 -7.55
CA ARG A 354 20.74 -32.81 -7.10
C ARG A 354 19.29 -33.09 -6.70
N ALA A 355 18.65 -34.03 -7.40
CA ALA A 355 17.37 -34.60 -7.03
C ALA A 355 17.60 -35.76 -6.04
N SER A 356 16.85 -35.79 -4.93
CA SER A 356 16.78 -36.96 -4.05
C SER A 356 15.55 -37.78 -4.42
N VAL A 357 15.79 -38.97 -4.98
CA VAL A 357 14.79 -40.01 -5.20
C VAL A 357 15.04 -41.09 -4.17
N PHE A 358 14.08 -41.34 -3.29
CA PHE A 358 13.90 -42.63 -2.62
C PHE A 358 12.39 -42.90 -2.47
N SER A 359 11.89 -43.80 -3.31
CA SER A 359 10.65 -44.54 -3.09
C SER A 359 10.86 -45.93 -3.70
N THR A 360 11.07 -46.92 -2.83
CA THR A 360 11.21 -48.34 -3.16
C THR A 360 9.85 -49.04 -3.05
N ARG A 361 9.51 -49.91 -4.01
CA ARG A 361 8.54 -50.99 -3.84
C ARG A 361 8.78 -52.12 -4.86
N GLY A 362 8.91 -53.36 -4.36
CA GLY A 362 8.51 -54.59 -5.07
C GLY A 362 9.62 -55.56 -5.48
N ASP A 363 9.87 -56.55 -4.61
CA ASP A 363 10.03 -58.00 -4.83
C ASP A 363 10.90 -58.56 -5.99
N GLU A 364 12.02 -59.23 -5.65
CA GLU A 364 12.36 -60.59 -6.13
C GLU A 364 13.55 -61.22 -5.33
N TYR A 365 13.41 -62.47 -4.87
CA TYR A 365 14.44 -63.38 -4.31
C TYR A 365 14.77 -64.45 -5.39
N PRO A 366 15.78 -65.36 -5.26
CA PRO A 366 17.05 -65.39 -4.51
C PRO A 366 18.28 -65.65 -5.44
N SER A 367 19.51 -65.45 -4.95
CA SER A 367 20.63 -66.36 -5.27
C SER A 367 21.74 -66.25 -4.23
N ASP A 368 22.13 -67.44 -3.77
CA ASP A 368 23.21 -67.83 -2.87
C ASP A 368 24.60 -67.44 -3.42
N ASP A 369 25.47 -66.95 -2.54
CA ASP A 369 26.83 -67.47 -2.27
C ASP A 369 27.70 -66.43 -1.54
N GLU A 370 28.67 -66.96 -0.81
CA GLU A 370 29.24 -66.52 0.46
C GLU A 370 30.30 -65.40 0.42
N GLU A 371 30.65 -64.97 1.64
CA GLU A 371 31.92 -64.37 2.09
C GLU A 371 32.14 -62.84 2.01
N ASN A 372 31.75 -62.21 3.12
CA ASN A 372 32.68 -61.70 4.15
C ASN A 372 32.87 -60.18 4.29
N GLU A 373 32.59 -59.74 5.52
CA GLU A 373 33.16 -58.62 6.29
C GLU A 373 33.20 -57.20 5.69
N GLY A 374 32.36 -56.32 6.26
CA GLY A 374 32.70 -54.90 6.32
C GLY A 374 31.57 -53.96 6.70
N VAL A 375 31.55 -53.57 7.99
CA VAL A 375 30.89 -52.37 8.55
C VAL A 375 29.38 -52.49 8.82
N SER A 376 29.05 -53.04 9.99
CA SER A 376 27.78 -52.77 10.65
C SER A 376 27.67 -51.28 10.98
N ALA A 377 26.72 -50.60 10.35
CA ALA A 377 26.25 -49.30 10.82
C ALA A 377 25.67 -49.48 12.22
N THR A 378 26.29 -48.87 13.21
CA THR A 378 25.75 -48.75 14.57
C THR A 378 24.50 -47.87 14.50
N LEU A 379 23.35 -48.50 14.26
CA LEU A 379 22.04 -47.91 14.50
C LEU A 379 21.91 -47.71 16.02
N ILE A 380 22.02 -46.45 16.45
CA ILE A 380 21.76 -46.05 17.83
C ILE A 380 20.24 -46.09 18.01
N SER A 381 19.70 -47.20 18.53
CA SER A 381 18.33 -47.25 19.03
C SER A 381 18.28 -46.63 20.43
N PHE A 382 17.57 -45.51 20.57
CA PHE A 382 17.32 -44.90 21.87
C PHE A 382 16.10 -45.59 22.49
N ASP A 383 16.34 -46.37 23.54
CA ASP A 383 15.30 -46.83 24.45
C ASP A 383 14.95 -45.66 25.38
N VAL A 384 13.96 -44.86 24.98
CA VAL A 384 13.42 -43.77 25.79
C VAL A 384 12.38 -44.38 26.70
N GLU A 385 12.77 -44.69 27.95
CA GLU A 385 11.83 -45.01 29.00
C GLU A 385 10.83 -43.86 29.14
N ALA A 386 9.59 -44.09 28.70
CA ALA A 386 8.49 -43.16 28.80
C ALA A 386 8.24 -42.84 30.28
N SER A 387 8.70 -41.69 30.73
CA SER A 387 8.26 -41.13 32.00
C SER A 387 6.82 -40.65 31.80
N GLU A 388 5.89 -41.49 32.23
CA GLU A 388 4.46 -41.25 32.31
C GLU A 388 4.18 -39.87 32.93
N SER A 389 3.86 -38.89 32.08
CA SER A 389 3.30 -37.60 32.47
C SER A 389 1.99 -37.44 31.72
N GLN A 390 0.92 -37.41 32.49
CA GLN A 390 -0.47 -37.40 32.04
C GLN A 390 -0.84 -36.11 31.30
N ASP A 391 -1.70 -36.28 30.30
CA ASP A 391 -2.61 -35.31 29.68
C ASP A 391 -2.05 -33.93 29.26
N ALA A 392 -1.57 -33.86 28.01
CA ALA A 392 -1.56 -32.63 27.23
C ALA A 392 -2.40 -32.84 25.94
N PRO A 393 -3.31 -31.91 25.57
CA PRO A 393 -4.20 -32.08 24.44
C PRO A 393 -3.43 -32.18 23.11
N PRO A 394 -3.93 -32.96 22.14
CA PRO A 394 -3.24 -33.21 20.88
C PRO A 394 -3.16 -31.93 20.04
N GLY A 395 -1.94 -31.50 19.70
CA GLY A 395 -1.68 -30.39 18.77
C GLY A 395 -0.59 -29.37 19.14
N LEU A 396 0.04 -29.45 20.32
CA LEU A 396 1.00 -28.42 20.78
C LEU A 396 2.49 -28.73 20.60
N TRP A 397 2.84 -29.86 19.98
CA TRP A 397 4.23 -30.30 19.87
C TRP A 397 4.76 -29.94 18.48
N SER A 398 5.47 -28.81 18.38
CA SER A 398 6.41 -28.57 17.30
C SER A 398 7.62 -29.49 17.47
N ALA A 399 8.36 -29.78 16.39
CA ALA A 399 9.61 -30.54 16.46
C ALA A 399 10.72 -29.83 17.27
N GLU A 400 10.52 -28.57 17.64
CA GLU A 400 11.20 -27.98 18.79
C GLU A 400 10.50 -28.45 20.06
N LEU A 401 11.18 -29.25 20.89
CA LEU A 401 10.80 -29.57 22.28
C LEU A 401 10.79 -28.30 23.17
N ARG A 402 9.99 -27.31 22.77
CA ARG A 402 9.56 -26.16 23.54
C ARG A 402 8.06 -26.34 23.73
N PRO A 403 7.52 -26.03 24.92
CA PRO A 403 6.14 -25.58 24.97
C PRO A 403 6.09 -24.41 23.98
N SER A 404 5.38 -24.59 22.85
CA SER A 404 4.93 -23.43 22.10
C SER A 404 4.27 -22.53 23.14
N ALA A 405 4.75 -21.30 23.27
CA ALA A 405 4.11 -20.32 24.13
C ALA A 405 2.70 -20.14 23.56
N GLY A 406 1.77 -21.02 23.98
CA GLY A 406 0.37 -20.84 23.76
C GLY A 406 0.04 -19.44 24.24
N PRO A 407 -0.86 -18.73 23.55
CA PRO A 407 -1.19 -17.36 23.92
C PRO A 407 -1.49 -17.34 25.42
N ASP A 408 -0.69 -16.59 26.18
CA ASP A 408 -0.86 -16.48 27.62
C ASP A 408 -2.33 -16.16 27.88
N SER A 409 -3.07 -17.11 28.44
CA SER A 409 -4.51 -16.98 28.74
C SER A 409 -4.80 -15.89 29.77
N ARG A 410 -3.74 -15.30 30.36
CA ARG A 410 -3.79 -14.11 31.23
C ARG A 410 -3.65 -12.79 30.48
N SER A 411 -3.26 -12.79 29.20
CA SER A 411 -3.12 -11.60 28.36
C SER A 411 -4.38 -11.27 27.55
N SER A 412 -5.34 -12.19 27.47
CA SER A 412 -6.58 -12.07 26.69
C SER A 412 -7.67 -11.23 27.35
N SER A 413 -7.56 -10.88 28.64
CA SER A 413 -8.57 -10.05 29.34
C SER A 413 -8.53 -8.57 28.96
N ASN A 414 -7.48 -8.10 28.26
CA ASN A 414 -7.33 -6.73 27.76
C ASN A 414 -7.08 -6.65 26.25
N GLN A 415 -7.17 -7.77 25.51
CA GLN A 415 -7.04 -7.74 24.05
C GLN A 415 -8.35 -7.18 23.46
N GLN A 416 -8.28 -5.95 22.99
CA GLN A 416 -9.34 -5.36 22.16
C GLN A 416 -9.63 -6.30 20.99
N PRO A 417 -10.89 -6.39 20.52
CA PRO A 417 -11.26 -7.27 19.43
C PRO A 417 -10.36 -6.98 18.22
N VAL A 418 -9.61 -7.99 17.80
CA VAL A 418 -8.79 -7.96 16.58
C VAL A 418 -9.74 -8.17 15.42
N TYR A 419 -9.99 -7.11 14.65
CA TYR A 419 -10.77 -7.19 13.42
C TYR A 419 -9.84 -7.52 12.27
N MET A 420 -10.28 -8.41 11.37
CA MET A 420 -9.61 -8.57 10.09
C MET A 420 -9.73 -7.27 9.31
N ASP A 421 -8.57 -6.76 8.88
CA ASP A 421 -8.46 -5.45 8.24
C ASP A 421 -8.24 -5.65 6.75
N THR A 422 -9.32 -5.56 5.98
CA THR A 422 -9.29 -5.79 4.53
C THR A 422 -9.93 -4.63 3.78
N GLN A 423 -9.63 -4.49 2.48
CA GLN A 423 -10.17 -3.39 1.66
C GLN A 423 -11.71 -3.33 1.69
N LEU A 424 -12.38 -4.48 1.79
CA LEU A 424 -13.85 -4.54 1.94
C LEU A 424 -14.29 -3.92 3.27
N THR A 425 -13.65 -4.26 4.38
CA THR A 425 -14.00 -3.64 5.68
C THR A 425 -13.72 -2.13 5.72
N HIS A 426 -12.73 -1.65 4.97
CA HIS A 426 -12.41 -0.23 4.83
C HIS A 426 -13.32 0.53 3.87
N LEU A 427 -14.04 -0.16 3.00
CA LEU A 427 -14.74 0.49 1.90
C LEU A 427 -15.85 1.45 2.39
N PRO A 428 -16.76 1.05 3.31
CA PRO A 428 -17.78 1.96 3.83
C PRO A 428 -17.21 3.25 4.46
N PRO A 429 -16.22 3.22 5.39
CA PRO A 429 -15.68 4.44 5.97
C PRO A 429 -14.89 5.27 4.94
N LEU A 430 -14.20 4.66 3.98
CA LEU A 430 -13.48 5.38 2.92
C LEU A 430 -14.46 6.17 2.04
N ILE A 431 -15.55 5.54 1.60
CA ILE A 431 -16.58 6.19 0.79
C ILE A 431 -17.30 7.28 1.59
N ALA A 432 -17.67 7.01 2.85
CA ALA A 432 -18.30 8.00 3.72
C ALA A 432 -17.41 9.24 3.89
N THR A 433 -16.11 9.03 4.10
CA THR A 433 -15.13 10.12 4.18
C THR A 433 -15.11 10.94 2.91
N HIS A 434 -15.06 10.29 1.74
CA HIS A 434 -15.09 10.96 0.45
C HIS A 434 -16.34 11.83 0.31
N LEU A 435 -17.51 11.29 0.68
CA LEU A 435 -18.78 11.99 0.62
C LEU A 435 -18.78 13.26 1.50
N PHE A 436 -18.47 13.12 2.79
CA PHE A 436 -18.46 14.26 3.71
C PHE A 436 -17.38 15.29 3.34
N ALA A 437 -16.18 14.84 2.98
CA ALA A 437 -15.09 15.73 2.59
C ALA A 437 -15.47 16.54 1.35
N HIS A 438 -16.08 15.91 0.36
CA HIS A 438 -16.53 16.58 -0.86
C HIS A 438 -17.62 17.64 -0.56
N SER A 439 -18.64 17.28 0.22
CA SER A 439 -19.70 18.22 0.62
C SER A 439 -19.18 19.41 1.43
N VAL A 440 -18.33 19.15 2.44
CA VAL A 440 -17.73 20.21 3.27
C VAL A 440 -16.83 21.11 2.43
N THR A 441 -15.97 20.54 1.59
CA THR A 441 -15.09 21.32 0.71
C THR A 441 -15.92 22.22 -0.20
N ARG A 442 -16.97 21.70 -0.84
CA ARG A 442 -17.83 22.47 -1.76
C ARG A 442 -18.59 23.62 -1.09
N ILE A 443 -18.97 23.45 0.18
CA ILE A 443 -19.59 24.52 0.98
C ILE A 443 -18.56 25.60 1.29
N LEU A 444 -17.38 25.21 1.78
CA LEU A 444 -16.32 26.14 2.16
C LEU A 444 -15.76 26.93 0.95
N THR A 445 -15.63 26.29 -0.20
CA THR A 445 -15.10 26.93 -1.42
C THR A 445 -16.19 27.62 -2.26
N ALA A 446 -17.46 27.55 -1.88
CA ALA A 446 -18.57 28.13 -2.64
C ALA A 446 -18.40 29.64 -2.93
N PRO A 447 -17.92 30.50 -2.01
CA PRO A 447 -17.72 31.92 -2.30
C PRO A 447 -16.65 32.19 -3.36
N HIS A 448 -15.56 31.40 -3.33
CA HIS A 448 -14.48 31.49 -4.31
C HIS A 448 -14.94 31.04 -5.69
N GLU A 449 -15.62 29.91 -5.76
CA GLU A 449 -16.17 29.39 -7.01
C GLU A 449 -17.22 30.33 -7.59
N GLY A 450 -18.12 30.85 -6.75
CA GLY A 450 -19.12 31.83 -7.15
C GLY A 450 -18.49 33.08 -7.75
N THR A 451 -17.42 33.61 -7.14
CA THR A 451 -16.67 34.77 -7.65
C THR A 451 -16.07 34.49 -9.01
N ALA A 452 -15.33 33.38 -9.13
CA ALA A 452 -14.70 32.98 -10.39
C ALA A 452 -15.72 32.80 -11.51
N LEU A 453 -16.79 32.05 -11.23
CA LEU A 453 -17.84 31.79 -12.21
C LEU A 453 -18.56 33.08 -12.63
N ARG A 454 -18.86 34.00 -11.70
CA ARG A 454 -19.48 35.30 -12.03
C ARG A 454 -18.58 36.14 -12.95
N LEU A 455 -17.27 36.18 -12.68
CA LEU A 455 -16.32 36.92 -13.53
C LEU A 455 -16.27 36.33 -14.94
N VAL A 456 -16.09 35.01 -15.05
CA VAL A 456 -16.01 34.32 -16.34
C VAL A 456 -17.33 34.46 -17.10
N ALA A 457 -18.45 34.17 -16.45
CA ALA A 457 -19.77 34.23 -17.09
C ALA A 457 -20.12 35.65 -17.57
N ARG A 458 -19.79 36.69 -16.80
CA ARG A 458 -19.97 38.09 -17.23
C ARG A 458 -19.10 38.41 -18.45
N MET A 459 -17.83 38.00 -18.43
CA MET A 459 -16.93 38.18 -19.57
C MET A 459 -17.49 37.53 -20.84
N PHE A 460 -17.96 36.28 -20.76
CA PHE A 460 -18.56 35.59 -21.91
C PHE A 460 -19.86 36.24 -22.40
N ARG A 461 -20.76 36.68 -21.50
CA ARG A 461 -22.01 37.35 -21.88
C ARG A 461 -21.77 38.71 -22.53
N LEU A 462 -20.88 39.53 -21.96
CA LEU A 462 -20.50 40.81 -22.53
C LEU A 462 -19.90 40.64 -23.93
N ARG A 463 -19.08 39.61 -24.14
CA ARG A 463 -18.53 39.27 -25.46
C ARG A 463 -19.61 38.88 -26.47
N GLN A 464 -20.67 38.21 -26.02
CA GLN A 464 -21.83 37.84 -26.84
C GLN A 464 -22.85 38.99 -27.00
N GLY A 465 -22.62 40.16 -26.41
CA GLY A 465 -23.57 41.28 -26.41
C GLY A 465 -24.83 41.04 -25.56
N LEU A 466 -24.78 40.11 -24.60
CA LEU A 466 -25.89 39.77 -23.72
C LEU A 466 -25.87 40.60 -22.42
N PRO A 467 -27.04 40.99 -21.87
CA PRO A 467 -27.12 41.71 -20.60
C PRO A 467 -26.67 40.83 -19.42
N CYS A 468 -26.16 41.47 -18.35
CA CYS A 468 -25.66 40.80 -17.14
C CYS A 468 -26.45 41.17 -15.87
N ASP A 469 -27.60 41.82 -15.99
CA ASP A 469 -28.35 42.40 -14.86
C ASP A 469 -28.96 41.34 -13.92
N ASP A 470 -29.24 40.17 -14.46
CA ASP A 470 -29.73 38.97 -13.77
C ASP A 470 -28.65 38.26 -12.92
N MET A 471 -27.37 38.62 -13.07
CA MET A 471 -26.25 38.00 -12.35
C MET A 471 -25.79 38.82 -11.14
N PHE A 472 -25.39 38.15 -10.06
CA PHE A 472 -24.74 38.78 -8.91
C PHE A 472 -23.41 39.44 -9.29
N ASN A 473 -22.98 40.41 -8.47
CA ASN A 473 -21.69 41.08 -8.65
C ASN A 473 -20.54 40.12 -8.32
N ALA A 474 -19.36 40.41 -8.86
CA ALA A 474 -18.16 39.58 -8.69
C ALA A 474 -17.63 39.54 -7.24
N ASN A 475 -18.17 40.32 -6.31
CA ASN A 475 -17.75 40.27 -4.91
C ASN A 475 -18.11 38.92 -4.28
N MET A 476 -17.22 38.38 -3.44
CA MET A 476 -17.36 37.05 -2.83
C MET A 476 -18.69 36.83 -2.11
N LEU A 477 -19.16 37.83 -1.38
CA LEU A 477 -20.40 37.77 -0.61
C LEU A 477 -21.60 38.41 -1.33
N SER A 478 -21.46 38.80 -2.59
CA SER A 478 -22.60 39.32 -3.36
C SER A 478 -23.67 38.23 -3.50
N GLY A 479 -24.92 38.60 -3.23
CA GLY A 479 -26.06 37.69 -3.40
C GLY A 479 -26.33 36.75 -2.23
N VAL A 480 -25.54 36.83 -1.15
CA VAL A 480 -25.82 36.06 0.07
C VAL A 480 -27.08 36.61 0.72
N THR A 481 -28.19 35.95 0.45
CA THR A 481 -29.48 36.14 1.10
C THR A 481 -29.82 34.88 1.88
N GLY A 482 -30.68 34.97 2.90
CA GLY A 482 -31.13 33.79 3.64
C GLY A 482 -31.66 32.69 2.73
N THR A 483 -32.46 33.05 1.72
CA THR A 483 -32.99 32.12 0.72
C THR A 483 -31.90 31.53 -0.17
N SER A 484 -30.92 32.32 -0.65
CA SER A 484 -29.79 31.79 -1.44
C SER A 484 -28.95 30.79 -0.64
N LEU A 485 -28.72 31.08 0.66
CA LEU A 485 -28.01 30.17 1.55
C LEU A 485 -28.81 28.87 1.78
N VAL A 486 -30.11 28.97 2.04
CA VAL A 486 -31.00 27.81 2.17
C VAL A 486 -31.02 26.99 0.89
N ASN A 487 -31.08 27.63 -0.28
CA ASN A 487 -31.07 26.94 -1.57
C ASN A 487 -29.72 26.24 -1.81
N LEU A 488 -28.60 26.89 -1.49
CA LEU A 488 -27.27 26.29 -1.60
C LEU A 488 -27.12 25.08 -0.67
N LEU A 489 -27.46 25.23 0.61
CA LEU A 489 -27.41 24.14 1.60
C LEU A 489 -28.39 23.02 1.25
N GLY A 490 -29.59 23.36 0.75
CA GLY A 490 -30.58 22.40 0.29
C GLY A 490 -30.07 21.57 -0.90
N THR A 491 -29.39 22.19 -1.86
CA THR A 491 -28.77 21.47 -2.99
C THR A 491 -27.63 20.56 -2.53
N GLU A 492 -26.80 21.02 -1.57
CA GLU A 492 -25.74 20.17 -1.00
C GLU A 492 -26.31 19.02 -0.16
N LEU A 493 -27.37 19.25 0.61
CA LEU A 493 -28.07 18.22 1.37
C LEU A 493 -28.71 17.18 0.45
N LEU A 494 -29.32 17.61 -0.66
CA LEU A 494 -29.84 16.70 -1.69
C LEU A 494 -28.72 15.88 -2.32
N SER A 495 -27.58 16.50 -2.64
CA SER A 495 -26.39 15.80 -3.14
C SER A 495 -25.90 14.76 -2.14
N LEU A 496 -25.89 15.10 -0.86
CA LEU A 496 -25.46 14.23 0.23
C LEU A 496 -26.41 13.05 0.39
N ALA A 497 -27.72 13.30 0.39
CA ALA A 497 -28.76 12.28 0.51
C ALA A 497 -28.74 11.27 -0.65
N LEU A 498 -28.63 11.75 -1.89
CA LEU A 498 -28.53 10.85 -3.05
C LEU A 498 -27.24 10.03 -3.03
N SER A 499 -26.13 10.62 -2.58
CA SER A 499 -24.87 9.91 -2.46
C SER A 499 -24.85 8.95 -1.26
N SER A 500 -25.62 9.22 -0.19
CA SER A 500 -25.72 8.30 0.95
C SER A 500 -26.48 7.03 0.60
N GLU A 501 -27.47 7.10 -0.30
CA GLU A 501 -28.12 5.89 -0.84
C GLU A 501 -27.12 5.02 -1.61
N ILE A 502 -26.28 5.63 -2.44
CA ILE A 502 -25.22 4.91 -3.15
C ILE A 502 -24.24 4.31 -2.15
N TRP A 503 -23.78 5.08 -1.17
CA TRP A 503 -22.95 4.57 -0.09
C TRP A 503 -23.57 3.37 0.62
N ALA A 504 -24.87 3.41 0.94
CA ALA A 504 -25.57 2.31 1.61
C ALA A 504 -25.58 1.04 0.75
N VAL A 505 -25.82 1.16 -0.57
CA VAL A 505 -25.73 0.04 -1.51
C VAL A 505 -24.32 -0.57 -1.53
N PHE A 506 -23.29 0.27 -1.63
CA PHE A 506 -21.91 -0.22 -1.67
C PHE A 506 -21.43 -0.77 -0.32
N ALA A 507 -21.93 -0.24 0.80
CA ALA A 507 -21.69 -0.80 2.12
C ALA A 507 -22.32 -2.20 2.26
N PHE A 508 -23.56 -2.36 1.78
CA PHE A 508 -24.23 -3.66 1.73
C PHE A 508 -23.48 -4.65 0.82
N LEU A 509 -23.10 -4.23 -0.39
CA LEU A 509 -22.31 -5.08 -1.31
C LEU A 509 -20.97 -5.47 -0.68
N SER A 510 -20.32 -4.55 0.02
CA SER A 510 -19.05 -4.83 0.70
C SER A 510 -19.21 -5.87 1.80
N GLN A 511 -20.29 -5.83 2.56
CA GLN A 511 -20.61 -6.85 3.57
C GLN A 511 -21.00 -8.18 2.93
N TRP A 512 -21.70 -8.16 1.80
CA TRP A 512 -22.11 -9.35 1.07
C TRP A 512 -20.93 -10.12 0.48
N TYR A 513 -19.91 -9.42 0.00
CA TYR A 513 -18.70 -10.03 -0.57
C TYR A 513 -17.60 -10.33 0.45
N HIS A 514 -17.74 -9.84 1.68
CA HIS A 514 -16.80 -10.15 2.74
C HIS A 514 -16.91 -11.64 3.11
N MET A 515 -15.76 -12.32 3.16
CA MET A 515 -15.68 -13.73 3.53
C MET A 515 -15.00 -13.87 4.89
N THR A 516 -15.59 -14.66 5.77
CA THR A 516 -14.94 -15.04 7.03
C THR A 516 -13.81 -16.05 6.77
N GLU A 517 -12.85 -16.17 7.69
CA GLU A 517 -11.75 -17.16 7.55
C GLU A 517 -12.28 -18.60 7.41
N GLU A 518 -13.38 -18.93 8.08
CA GLU A 518 -14.03 -20.24 8.01
C GLU A 518 -14.61 -20.50 6.61
N GLU A 519 -15.38 -19.54 6.08
CA GLU A 519 -15.96 -19.62 4.73
C GLU A 519 -14.88 -19.66 3.64
N TRP A 520 -13.79 -18.91 3.82
CA TRP A 520 -12.65 -18.96 2.92
C TRP A 520 -11.98 -20.34 2.93
N LYS A 521 -11.72 -20.92 4.11
CA LYS A 521 -11.14 -22.26 4.23
C LYS A 521 -12.02 -23.33 3.57
N GLU A 522 -13.34 -23.24 3.72
CA GLU A 522 -14.27 -24.15 3.02
C GLU A 522 -14.20 -23.99 1.49
N LYS A 523 -14.06 -22.76 0.99
CA LYS A 523 -13.99 -22.47 -0.44
C LYS A 523 -12.65 -22.89 -1.04
N ASP A 524 -11.55 -22.61 -0.36
CA ASP A 524 -10.20 -22.98 -0.76
C ASP A 524 -10.03 -24.51 -0.76
N GLY A 525 -10.56 -25.19 0.26
CA GLY A 525 -10.58 -26.65 0.34
C GLY A 525 -11.47 -27.35 -0.70
N LYS A 526 -12.44 -26.66 -1.30
CA LYS A 526 -13.23 -27.16 -2.44
C LYS A 526 -12.54 -26.93 -3.80
N ALA A 527 -11.56 -26.03 -3.86
CA ALA A 527 -10.86 -25.66 -5.08
C ALA A 527 -9.57 -26.48 -5.30
N GLN A 528 -9.03 -27.07 -4.23
CA GLN A 528 -7.99 -28.11 -4.25
C GLN A 528 -8.61 -29.48 -4.51
#